data_AF-A0AAU3HGA9-F1
#
_entry.id   AF-A0AAU3HGA9-F1
#
_cell.length_a   1.000
_cell.length_b   1.000
_cell.length_c   1.000
_cell.angle_alpha   90.00
_cell.angle_beta   90.00
_cell.angle_gamma   90.00
#
_symmetry.space_group_name_H-M   'P 1'
#
loop_
_entity.id
_entity.type
_entity.pdbx_description
1 polymer ?
#
loop_
_entity_poly.entity_id
_entity_poly.type
_entity_poly.pdbx_seq_one_letter_code
_entity_poly.pdbx_strand_id
1 'polypeptide(L)'
;MKRRILSALTVATVGLAGAAVAATPASASDAPGVVCNLTQNTWLRAAPHGMVLRTLTAGRGFRAHGGWAEDDDAWVYGHGAEDPSLDGWVPLGNTTC
;
A
#
# COMPACT_ATOMS: atom_id res chain seq x y z
N MET A 1 -37.69 -5.07 42.08
CA MET A 1 -37.40 -5.26 40.64
C MET A 1 -36.92 -3.94 40.04
N LYS A 2 -35.61 -3.64 39.99
CA LYS A 2 -35.09 -2.37 39.39
C LYS A 2 -33.54 -2.29 39.27
N ARG A 3 -32.84 -3.39 38.99
CA ARG A 3 -31.35 -3.38 38.84
C ARG A 3 -30.78 -4.20 37.68
N ARG A 4 -31.61 -4.77 36.79
CA ARG A 4 -31.14 -5.69 35.74
C ARG A 4 -31.16 -5.13 34.31
N ILE A 5 -31.58 -3.88 34.11
CA ILE A 5 -31.78 -3.31 32.76
C ILE A 5 -30.56 -2.49 32.29
N LEU A 6 -29.68 -2.05 33.20
CA LEU A 6 -28.53 -1.22 32.85
C LEU A 6 -27.34 -1.99 32.26
N SER A 7 -27.30 -3.31 32.38
CA SER A 7 -26.18 -4.12 31.89
C SER A 7 -26.31 -4.53 30.42
N ALA A 8 -27.47 -4.31 29.78
CA ALA A 8 -27.70 -4.71 28.40
C ALA A 8 -27.27 -3.64 27.37
N LEU A 9 -27.10 -2.37 27.77
CA LEU A 9 -26.75 -1.30 26.83
C LEU A 9 -25.24 -1.15 26.58
N THR A 10 -24.38 -1.62 27.50
CA THR A 10 -22.92 -1.40 27.37
C THR A 10 -22.24 -2.36 26.40
N VAL A 11 -22.90 -3.45 26.01
CA VAL A 11 -22.33 -4.43 25.05
C VAL A 11 -22.58 -4.01 23.60
N ALA A 12 -23.54 -3.10 23.35
CA ALA A 12 -23.93 -2.72 21.99
C ALA A 12 -22.99 -1.69 21.32
N THR A 13 -22.10 -1.02 22.07
CA THR A 13 -21.30 0.10 21.55
C THR A 13 -19.88 -0.26 21.12
N VAL A 14 -19.40 -1.48 21.39
CA VAL A 14 -18.03 -1.91 21.01
C VAL A 14 -17.99 -2.60 19.64
N GLY A 15 -19.14 -2.88 19.02
CA GLY A 15 -19.22 -3.62 17.75
C GLY A 15 -18.94 -2.82 16.47
N LEU A 16 -18.79 -1.48 16.53
CA LEU A 16 -18.72 -0.63 15.34
C LEU A 16 -17.31 -0.05 15.02
N ALA A 17 -16.26 -0.45 15.72
CA ALA A 17 -14.90 0.06 15.46
C ALA A 17 -14.02 -0.87 14.61
N GLY A 18 -14.58 -1.94 14.05
CA GLY A 18 -13.85 -2.95 13.30
C GLY A 18 -14.42 -3.17 11.92
N ALA A 19 -14.54 -2.12 11.10
CA ALA A 19 -14.60 -2.35 9.67
C ALA A 19 -13.23 -2.93 9.28
N ALA A 20 -13.12 -4.25 9.29
CA ALA A 20 -12.07 -4.93 8.55
C ALA A 20 -12.25 -4.44 7.12
N VAL A 21 -11.41 -3.48 6.70
CA VAL A 21 -11.20 -3.19 5.30
C VAL A 21 -10.70 -4.51 4.73
N ALA A 22 -11.64 -5.29 4.16
CA ALA A 22 -11.31 -6.47 3.42
C ALA A 22 -10.16 -6.08 2.50
N ALA A 23 -9.02 -6.77 2.63
CA ALA A 23 -7.84 -6.44 1.87
C ALA A 23 -8.21 -6.53 0.39
N THR A 24 -8.54 -5.39 -0.21
CA THR A 24 -8.79 -5.31 -1.64
C THR A 24 -7.44 -5.60 -2.28
N PRO A 25 -7.37 -6.51 -3.26
CA PRO A 25 -6.11 -6.75 -3.95
C PRO A 25 -5.59 -5.40 -4.47
N ALA A 26 -4.30 -5.18 -4.27
CA ALA A 26 -3.60 -4.04 -4.83
C ALA A 26 -3.93 -3.96 -6.33
N SER A 27 -4.61 -2.88 -6.74
CA SER A 27 -4.94 -2.65 -8.14
C SER A 27 -3.84 -1.81 -8.76
N ALA A 28 -3.39 -2.19 -9.95
CA ALA A 28 -2.53 -1.40 -10.83
C ALA A 28 -3.02 -1.54 -12.28
N SER A 29 -2.45 -0.83 -13.25
CA SER A 29 -2.86 -0.97 -14.66
C SER A 29 -2.66 -2.38 -15.21
N ASP A 30 -3.33 -2.75 -16.29
CA ASP A 30 -3.23 -4.07 -16.95
C ASP A 30 -1.92 -4.33 -17.71
N ALA A 31 -0.92 -3.45 -17.59
CA ALA A 31 0.42 -3.67 -18.14
C ALA A 31 1.05 -4.96 -17.60
N PRO A 32 1.91 -5.65 -18.38
CA PRO A 32 2.69 -6.79 -17.91
C PRO A 32 3.50 -6.47 -16.65
N GLY A 33 3.66 -7.45 -15.77
CA GLY A 33 4.43 -7.32 -14.53
C GLY A 33 3.68 -7.81 -13.29
N VAL A 34 4.38 -7.86 -12.17
CA VAL A 34 3.84 -8.29 -10.87
C VAL A 34 3.14 -7.11 -10.21
N VAL A 35 1.95 -7.31 -9.65
CA VAL A 35 1.37 -6.29 -8.75
C VAL A 35 1.92 -6.50 -7.36
N CYS A 36 2.68 -5.52 -6.89
CA CYS A 36 3.10 -5.45 -5.50
C CYS A 36 2.17 -4.52 -4.72
N ASN A 37 2.01 -4.78 -3.43
CA ASN A 37 1.29 -3.87 -2.55
C ASN A 37 2.26 -2.88 -1.90
N LEU A 38 1.94 -1.58 -1.90
CA LEU A 38 2.71 -0.58 -1.16
C LEU A 38 2.41 -0.71 0.34
N THR A 39 3.41 -1.04 1.15
CA THR A 39 3.23 -1.24 2.60
C THR A 39 3.18 0.07 3.38
N GLN A 40 3.69 1.14 2.78
CA GLN A 40 3.73 2.48 3.35
C GLN A 40 3.67 3.56 2.26
N ASN A 41 3.38 4.80 2.66
CA ASN A 41 3.52 5.94 1.76
C ASN A 41 4.99 6.04 1.34
N THR A 42 5.23 6.18 0.05
CA THR A 42 6.61 6.17 -0.46
C THR A 42 6.79 7.16 -1.60
N TRP A 43 8.03 7.39 -1.98
CA TRP A 43 8.38 8.25 -3.10
C TRP A 43 8.72 7.40 -4.31
N LEU A 44 8.06 7.70 -5.43
CA LEU A 44 8.49 7.29 -6.75
C LEU A 44 9.65 8.19 -7.18
N ARG A 45 10.80 7.61 -7.53
CA ARG A 45 12.00 8.34 -7.92
C ARG A 45 12.40 8.11 -9.37
N ALA A 46 13.10 9.06 -9.97
CA ALA A 46 13.61 8.93 -11.34
C ALA A 46 14.74 7.90 -11.48
N ALA A 47 15.48 7.66 -10.40
CA ALA A 47 16.54 6.67 -10.26
C ALA A 47 16.62 6.23 -8.78
N PRO A 48 17.27 5.11 -8.46
CA PRO A 48 17.72 4.82 -7.09
C PRO A 48 18.40 6.06 -6.49
N HIS A 49 17.98 6.45 -5.28
CA HIS A 49 18.44 7.67 -4.58
C HIS A 49 18.27 9.01 -5.32
N GLY A 50 17.66 9.02 -6.52
CA GLY A 50 17.48 10.20 -7.37
C GLY A 50 16.32 11.10 -6.93
N MET A 51 15.99 12.09 -7.76
CA MET A 51 14.90 13.03 -7.46
C MET A 51 13.54 12.34 -7.33
N VAL A 52 12.70 12.89 -6.47
CA VAL A 52 11.32 12.44 -6.27
C VAL A 52 10.45 12.94 -7.43
N LEU A 53 9.76 12.03 -8.08
CA LEU A 53 8.78 12.31 -9.13
C LEU A 53 7.39 12.53 -8.53
N ARG A 54 7.01 11.69 -7.55
CA ARG A 54 5.69 11.69 -6.93
C ARG A 54 5.71 10.95 -5.59
N THR A 55 4.73 11.25 -4.73
CA THR A 55 4.37 10.42 -3.57
C THR A 55 3.29 9.40 -3.95
N LEU A 56 3.51 8.14 -3.61
CA LEU A 56 2.56 7.04 -3.77
C LEU A 56 1.91 6.70 -2.43
N THR A 57 0.64 6.29 -2.48
CA THR A 57 -0.16 6.03 -1.27
C THR A 57 -0.03 4.59 -0.81
N ALA A 58 0.14 4.37 0.50
CA ALA A 58 0.11 3.05 1.11
C ALA A 58 -1.18 2.28 0.77
N GLY A 59 -1.09 0.96 0.67
CA GLY A 59 -2.21 0.07 0.37
C GLY A 59 -2.67 0.08 -1.09
N ARG A 60 -2.01 0.84 -1.96
CA ARG A 60 -2.26 0.83 -3.41
C ARG A 60 -1.26 -0.08 -4.13
N GLY A 61 -1.63 -0.46 -5.35
CA GLY A 61 -0.79 -1.31 -6.19
C GLY A 61 0.34 -0.56 -6.86
N PHE A 62 1.46 -1.27 -6.97
CA PHE A 62 2.62 -0.89 -7.75
C PHE A 62 2.87 -2.01 -8.77
N ARG A 63 2.82 -1.69 -10.07
CA ARG A 63 3.08 -2.64 -11.14
C ARG A 63 4.59 -2.74 -11.37
N ALA A 64 5.21 -3.75 -10.78
CA ALA A 64 6.63 -4.02 -10.92
C ALA A 64 6.94 -4.73 -12.24
N HIS A 65 7.89 -4.20 -13.00
CA HIS A 65 8.41 -4.83 -14.23
C HIS A 65 9.94 -4.72 -14.37
N GLY A 66 10.63 -4.34 -13.30
CA GLY A 66 12.09 -4.41 -13.21
C GLY A 66 12.57 -4.31 -11.77
N GLY A 67 13.86 -4.55 -11.56
CA GLY A 67 14.48 -4.42 -10.24
C GLY A 67 15.98 -4.19 -10.36
N TRP A 68 16.54 -3.54 -9.35
CA TRP A 68 17.97 -3.29 -9.20
C TRP A 68 18.34 -3.44 -7.73
N ALA A 69 19.53 -3.94 -7.45
CA ALA A 69 20.08 -3.98 -6.10
C ALA A 69 21.50 -3.44 -6.13
N GLU A 70 21.82 -2.60 -5.16
CA GLU A 70 23.15 -2.05 -4.94
C GLU A 70 23.44 -2.05 -3.44
N ASP A 71 24.64 -2.54 -3.07
CA ASP A 71 25.04 -2.69 -1.67
C ASP A 71 23.96 -3.41 -0.83
N ASP A 72 23.38 -2.70 0.14
CA ASP A 72 22.31 -3.16 1.04
C ASP A 72 20.91 -2.64 0.63
N ASP A 73 20.80 -1.94 -0.50
CA ASP A 73 19.56 -1.34 -0.99
C ASP A 73 19.02 -2.08 -2.21
N ALA A 74 17.76 -2.49 -2.13
CA ALA A 74 17.02 -3.09 -3.24
C ALA A 74 15.88 -2.19 -3.70
N TRP A 75 15.71 -2.11 -5.01
CA TRP A 75 14.79 -1.20 -5.68
C TRP A 75 13.93 -1.95 -6.70
N VAL A 76 12.67 -1.51 -6.81
CA VAL A 76 11.70 -2.03 -7.77
C VAL A 76 11.39 -0.93 -8.78
N TYR A 77 11.49 -1.27 -10.06
CA TYR A 77 11.11 -0.39 -11.17
C TYR A 77 9.71 -0.72 -11.66
N GLY A 78 8.92 0.33 -11.86
CA GLY A 78 7.53 0.21 -12.25
C GLY A 78 6.75 1.50 -12.06
N HIS A 79 5.43 1.40 -12.01
CA HIS A 79 4.52 2.53 -11.80
C HIS A 79 3.46 2.25 -10.75
N GLY A 80 3.00 3.32 -10.10
CA GLY A 80 1.90 3.27 -9.14
C GLY A 80 0.53 3.30 -9.82
N ALA A 81 -0.49 2.85 -9.10
CA ALA A 81 -1.89 2.94 -9.52
C ALA A 81 -2.40 4.38 -9.65
N GLU A 82 -1.70 5.36 -9.06
CA GLU A 82 -1.94 6.79 -9.16
C GLU A 82 -1.82 7.31 -10.59
N ASP A 83 -0.80 6.82 -11.31
CA ASP A 83 -0.42 7.34 -12.62
C ASP A 83 0.34 6.24 -13.38
N PRO A 84 -0.38 5.39 -14.11
CA PRO A 84 0.24 4.31 -14.86
C PRO A 84 1.12 4.73 -16.05
N SER A 85 1.22 6.03 -16.33
CA SER A 85 2.07 6.55 -17.40
C SER A 85 3.44 7.01 -16.91
N LEU A 86 3.66 7.02 -15.60
CA LEU A 86 4.89 7.49 -14.98
C LEU A 86 5.59 6.37 -14.23
N ASP A 87 6.64 5.85 -14.85
CA ASP A 87 7.52 4.86 -14.24
C ASP A 87 8.58 5.51 -13.37
N GLY A 88 9.06 4.75 -12.40
CA GLY A 88 10.16 5.13 -11.54
C GLY A 88 10.52 4.02 -10.57
N TRP A 89 11.27 4.41 -9.55
CA TRP A 89 11.88 3.50 -8.59
C TRP A 89 11.31 3.70 -7.20
N VAL A 90 10.97 2.60 -6.54
CA VAL A 90 10.61 2.55 -5.11
C VAL A 90 11.52 1.56 -4.38
N PRO A 91 11.85 1.78 -3.10
CA PRO A 91 12.58 0.78 -2.31
C PRO A 91 11.77 -0.52 -2.21
N LEU A 92 12.42 -1.67 -2.42
CA LEU A 92 11.79 -2.99 -2.34
C LEU A 92 11.14 -3.22 -0.99
N GLY A 93 11.77 -2.78 0.11
CA GLY A 93 11.22 -2.87 1.46
C GLY A 93 9.91 -2.10 1.69
N ASN A 94 9.52 -1.22 0.75
CA ASN A 94 8.25 -0.49 0.79
C ASN A 94 7.14 -1.21 0.00
N THR A 95 7.45 -2.38 -0.52
CA THR A 95 6.54 -3.21 -1.32
C THR A 95 6.40 -4.60 -0.71
N THR A 96 5.31 -5.27 -1.00
CA THR A 96 5.18 -6.72 -0.83
C THR A 96 4.79 -7.32 -2.17
N CYS A 97 5.74 -8.03 -2.73
CA CYS A 97 5.64 -8.95 -3.85
C CYS A 97 6.09 -10.32 -3.32
#